data_AF-A0A8T3W3Q9-F1
#
_entry.id   AF-A0A8T3W3Q9-F1
#
_cell.length_a   1.000
_cell.length_b   1.000
_cell.length_c   1.000
_cell.angle_alpha   90.00
_cell.angle_beta   90.00
_cell.angle_gamma   90.00
#
_symmetry.space_group_name_H-M   'P 1'
#
loop_
_entity.id
_entity.type
_entity.pdbx_description
1 polymer ?
#
loop_
_entity_poly.entity_id
_entity_poly.type
_entity_poly.pdbx_seq_one_letter_code
_entity_poly.pdbx_strand_id
1 'polypeptide(L)'
;RPEKAEVESVKDQTNLAVENNFKGKLHIAHTSTPEAVMLVAEAKQNGIDISCGVCPHHFIFDWNQLGTKDGILWKMNPPLRAPQSRTRMLELMREGKVDFIETDHAPHALNEKISSPFMSGIPGLPWWDLFAEYLRKNGFSEKQIGDLTFENARKRFGINIEKTNRPRINRKHEYPFNPYKEIEIQLGF
;
A
#
# COMPACT_ATOMS: atom_id res chain seq x y z
N ARG A 1 -2.53 -15.95 6.60
CA ARG A 1 -2.47 -15.72 5.13
C ARG A 1 -1.00 -15.57 4.72
N PRO A 2 -0.31 -16.67 4.39
CA PRO A 2 1.11 -16.62 3.99
C PRO A 2 1.29 -15.81 2.71
N GLU A 3 2.53 -15.41 2.39
CA GLU A 3 2.85 -14.67 1.16
C GLU A 3 2.43 -15.44 -0.09
N LYS A 4 2.67 -16.76 -0.10
CA LYS A 4 2.25 -17.66 -1.19
C LYS A 4 0.78 -17.50 -1.57
N ALA A 5 -0.12 -17.23 -0.62
CA ALA A 5 -1.54 -17.07 -0.93
C ALA A 5 -1.82 -15.85 -1.82
N GLU A 6 -1.08 -14.75 -1.62
CA GLU A 6 -1.17 -13.56 -2.48
C GLU A 6 -0.51 -13.82 -3.83
N VAL A 7 0.68 -14.43 -3.83
CA VAL A 7 1.45 -14.73 -5.03
C VAL A 7 0.66 -15.65 -5.98
N GLU A 8 0.09 -16.75 -5.48
CA GLU A 8 -0.73 -17.65 -6.30
C GLU A 8 -1.99 -16.94 -6.81
N SER A 9 -2.62 -16.09 -5.99
CA SER A 9 -3.80 -15.33 -6.43
C SER A 9 -3.49 -14.36 -7.57
N VAL A 10 -2.35 -13.66 -7.51
CA VAL A 10 -1.91 -12.76 -8.60
C VAL A 10 -1.55 -13.57 -9.84
N LYS A 11 -0.85 -14.70 -9.67
CA LYS A 11 -0.51 -15.61 -10.76
C LYS A 11 -1.77 -16.11 -11.48
N ASP A 12 -2.76 -16.59 -10.74
CA ASP A 12 -4.04 -17.04 -11.30
C ASP A 12 -4.74 -15.93 -12.08
N GLN A 13 -4.79 -14.72 -11.54
CA GLN A 13 -5.38 -13.57 -12.23
C GLN A 13 -4.65 -13.23 -13.54
N THR A 14 -3.31 -13.26 -13.54
CA THR A 14 -2.52 -13.03 -14.76
C THR A 14 -2.71 -14.14 -15.79
N ASN A 15 -2.75 -15.41 -15.37
CA ASN A 15 -2.99 -16.54 -16.26
C ASN A 15 -4.37 -16.44 -16.90
N LEU A 16 -5.42 -16.20 -16.09
CA LEU A 16 -6.78 -16.02 -16.60
C LEU A 16 -6.87 -14.87 -17.59
N ALA A 17 -6.15 -13.76 -17.35
CA ALA A 17 -6.11 -12.63 -18.27
C ALA A 17 -5.49 -13.03 -19.63
N VAL A 18 -4.41 -13.80 -19.63
CA VAL A 18 -3.76 -14.30 -20.86
C VAL A 18 -4.66 -15.31 -21.59
N GLU A 19 -5.10 -16.35 -20.88
CA GLU A 19 -5.89 -17.46 -21.43
C GLU A 19 -7.18 -16.98 -22.09
N ASN A 20 -7.81 -15.96 -21.51
CA ASN A 20 -9.06 -15.40 -22.02
C ASN A 20 -8.86 -14.18 -22.92
N ASN A 21 -7.61 -13.86 -23.30
CA ASN A 21 -7.27 -12.71 -24.12
C ASN A 21 -7.92 -11.40 -23.61
N PHE A 22 -7.88 -11.21 -22.28
CA PHE A 22 -8.52 -10.10 -21.59
C PHE A 22 -8.02 -8.76 -22.13
N LYS A 23 -8.95 -7.91 -22.58
CA LYS A 23 -8.66 -6.59 -23.16
C LYS A 23 -8.89 -5.42 -22.21
N GLY A 24 -9.31 -5.71 -20.99
CA GLY A 24 -9.53 -4.69 -19.97
C GLY A 24 -8.26 -4.32 -19.21
N LYS A 25 -8.44 -3.45 -18.23
CA LYS A 25 -7.41 -3.01 -17.29
C LYS A 25 -7.49 -3.83 -16.01
N LEU A 26 -6.41 -4.50 -15.64
CA LEU A 26 -6.31 -5.22 -14.36
C LEU A 26 -5.54 -4.39 -13.34
N HIS A 27 -5.99 -4.33 -12.09
CA HIS A 27 -5.29 -3.62 -11.04
C HIS A 27 -5.28 -4.47 -9.77
N ILE A 28 -4.08 -4.78 -9.28
CA ILE A 28 -3.86 -5.53 -8.04
C ILE A 28 -3.74 -4.52 -6.90
N ALA A 29 -4.85 -4.32 -6.19
CA ALA A 29 -4.91 -3.42 -5.05
C ALA A 29 -4.02 -3.92 -3.90
N HIS A 30 -3.57 -2.98 -3.05
CA HIS A 30 -2.91 -3.23 -1.75
C HIS A 30 -1.93 -4.43 -1.73
N THR A 31 -1.09 -4.54 -2.76
CA THR A 31 -0.09 -5.61 -2.92
C THR A 31 0.93 -5.52 -1.77
N SER A 32 1.20 -6.63 -1.10
CA SER A 32 2.04 -6.64 0.10
C SER A 32 3.31 -7.48 -0.03
N THR A 33 3.42 -8.29 -1.09
CA THR A 33 4.56 -9.17 -1.31
C THR A 33 5.43 -8.69 -2.48
N PRO A 34 6.77 -8.69 -2.34
CA PRO A 34 7.66 -8.36 -3.45
C PRO A 34 7.46 -9.24 -4.69
N GLU A 35 7.15 -10.52 -4.47
CA GLU A 35 6.98 -11.47 -5.56
C GLU A 35 5.71 -11.20 -6.38
N ALA A 36 4.61 -10.80 -5.74
CA ALA A 36 3.42 -10.35 -6.47
C ALA A 36 3.70 -9.09 -7.31
N VAL A 37 4.48 -8.14 -6.79
CA VAL A 37 4.91 -6.96 -7.57
C VAL A 37 5.73 -7.37 -8.80
N MET A 38 6.63 -8.35 -8.64
CA MET A 38 7.44 -8.87 -9.75
C MET A 38 6.57 -9.58 -10.80
N LEU A 39 5.59 -10.38 -10.38
CA LEU A 39 4.62 -11.00 -11.30
C LEU A 39 3.84 -9.96 -12.09
N VAL A 40 3.40 -8.88 -11.44
CA VAL A 40 2.73 -7.76 -12.13
C VAL A 40 3.67 -7.10 -13.13
N ALA A 41 4.94 -6.89 -12.77
CA ALA A 41 5.93 -6.31 -13.68
C ALA A 41 6.22 -7.20 -14.89
N GLU A 42 6.32 -8.53 -14.70
CA GLU A 42 6.47 -9.50 -15.79
C GLU A 42 5.23 -9.54 -16.69
N ALA A 43 4.03 -9.57 -16.10
CA ALA A 43 2.78 -9.54 -16.83
C ALA A 43 2.64 -8.29 -17.72
N LYS A 44 3.08 -7.11 -17.23
CA LYS A 44 3.17 -5.89 -18.05
C LYS A 44 4.11 -6.06 -19.24
N GLN A 45 5.29 -6.65 -19.03
CA GLN A 45 6.26 -6.89 -20.11
C GLN A 45 5.70 -7.83 -21.18
N ASN A 46 4.84 -8.77 -20.77
CA ASN A 46 4.14 -9.69 -21.66
C ASN A 46 2.88 -9.08 -22.32
N GLY A 47 2.66 -7.77 -22.16
CA GLY A 47 1.62 -7.02 -22.87
C GLY A 47 0.26 -7.00 -22.18
N ILE A 48 0.14 -7.50 -20.94
CA ILE A 48 -1.09 -7.36 -20.15
C ILE A 48 -1.19 -5.91 -19.66
N ASP A 49 -2.35 -5.27 -19.85
CA ASP A 49 -2.63 -3.96 -19.29
C ASP A 49 -2.95 -4.06 -17.78
N ILE A 50 -1.93 -4.36 -16.98
CA ILE A 50 -2.01 -4.59 -15.52
C ILE A 50 -1.25 -3.50 -14.74
N SER A 51 -1.65 -3.27 -13.50
CA SER A 51 -0.97 -2.39 -12.53
C SER A 51 -1.08 -2.97 -11.12
N CYS A 52 -0.27 -2.49 -10.18
CA CYS A 52 -0.42 -2.75 -8.77
C CYS A 52 -0.19 -1.48 -7.96
N GLY A 53 -0.85 -1.39 -6.81
CA GLY A 53 -0.46 -0.44 -5.79
C GLY A 53 -0.17 -1.12 -4.47
N VAL A 54 0.61 -0.41 -3.65
CA VAL A 54 1.13 -0.89 -2.37
C VAL A 54 0.75 0.08 -1.28
N CYS A 55 0.58 -0.42 -0.05
CA CYS A 55 0.19 0.44 1.06
C CYS A 55 1.38 0.86 1.93
N PRO A 56 1.35 2.09 2.49
CA PRO A 56 2.39 2.57 3.40
C PRO A 56 2.71 1.62 4.54
N HIS A 57 1.69 0.98 5.10
CA HIS A 57 1.92 0.02 6.17
C HIS A 57 2.72 -1.21 5.73
N HIS A 58 2.66 -1.64 4.46
CA HIS A 58 3.45 -2.78 3.96
C HIS A 58 4.91 -2.45 3.65
N PHE A 59 5.27 -1.19 3.40
CA PHE A 59 6.66 -0.78 3.14
C PHE A 59 7.31 0.02 4.28
N ILE A 60 6.53 0.46 5.27
CA ILE A 60 7.02 1.10 6.50
C ILE A 60 7.18 0.08 7.63
N PHE A 61 6.22 -0.83 7.78
CA PHE A 61 6.19 -1.79 8.88
C PHE A 61 6.35 -3.23 8.40
N ASP A 62 6.63 -4.10 9.35
CA ASP A 62 6.74 -5.54 9.17
C ASP A 62 6.01 -6.27 10.29
N TRP A 63 5.95 -7.59 10.21
CA TRP A 63 5.20 -8.44 11.13
C TRP A 63 5.64 -8.36 12.60
N ASN A 64 6.76 -7.69 12.93
CA ASN A 64 7.21 -7.53 14.31
C ASN A 64 6.20 -6.70 15.11
N GLN A 65 5.43 -5.84 14.43
CA GLN A 65 4.33 -5.10 15.04
C GLN A 65 3.28 -6.00 15.70
N LEU A 66 3.10 -7.23 15.17
CA LEU A 66 2.15 -8.22 15.71
C LEU A 66 2.56 -8.76 17.09
N GLY A 67 3.85 -8.68 17.44
CA GLY A 67 4.38 -9.10 18.75
C GLY A 67 4.31 -8.02 19.82
N THR A 68 3.88 -6.81 19.48
CA THR A 68 3.75 -5.69 20.43
C THR A 68 2.44 -5.80 21.22
N LYS A 69 2.31 -5.00 22.29
CA LYS A 69 1.06 -4.88 23.05
C LYS A 69 -0.15 -4.47 22.18
N ASP A 70 0.12 -3.75 21.09
CA ASP A 70 -0.88 -3.24 20.16
C ASP A 70 -1.04 -4.18 18.94
N GLY A 71 -0.45 -5.37 18.97
CA GLY A 71 -0.37 -6.29 17.83
C GLY A 71 -1.72 -6.63 17.18
N ILE A 72 -2.79 -6.73 17.98
CA ILE A 72 -4.15 -6.98 17.45
C ILE A 72 -4.67 -5.80 16.59
N LEU A 73 -4.23 -4.57 16.88
CA LEU A 73 -4.61 -3.38 16.13
C LEU A 73 -3.99 -3.37 14.73
N TRP A 74 -2.86 -4.08 14.55
CA TRP A 74 -2.19 -4.32 13.28
C TRP A 74 -2.80 -5.47 12.45
N LYS A 75 -3.97 -6.01 12.82
CA LYS A 75 -4.68 -6.95 11.96
C LYS A 75 -5.23 -6.21 10.72
N MET A 76 -4.77 -6.59 9.52
CA MET A 76 -5.23 -6.07 8.21
C MET A 76 -5.05 -7.14 7.11
N ASN A 77 -5.62 -6.91 5.93
CA ASN A 77 -5.55 -7.82 4.80
C ASN A 77 -5.16 -7.05 3.53
N PRO A 78 -4.02 -7.37 2.89
CA PRO A 78 -3.04 -8.39 3.26
C PRO A 78 -2.29 -8.08 4.56
N PRO A 79 -1.80 -9.09 5.31
CA PRO A 79 -1.08 -8.85 6.56
C PRO A 79 0.29 -8.23 6.33
N LEU A 80 0.86 -7.61 7.37
CA LEU A 80 2.27 -7.22 7.38
C LEU A 80 3.17 -8.43 7.14
N ARG A 81 4.24 -8.22 6.38
CA ARG A 81 5.17 -9.26 5.92
C ARG A 81 6.48 -9.24 6.72
N ALA A 82 7.38 -10.16 6.40
CA ALA A 82 8.68 -10.23 7.05
C ALA A 82 9.52 -8.95 6.79
N PRO A 83 10.48 -8.60 7.66
CA PRO A 83 11.33 -7.42 7.49
C PRO A 83 12.05 -7.38 6.14
N GLN A 84 12.46 -8.54 5.64
CA GLN A 84 13.11 -8.69 4.33
C GLN A 84 12.14 -8.34 3.19
N SER A 85 10.89 -8.78 3.28
CA SER A 85 9.84 -8.47 2.31
C SER A 85 9.55 -6.97 2.30
N ARG A 86 9.46 -6.32 3.47
CA ARG A 86 9.32 -4.87 3.58
C ARG A 86 10.48 -4.13 2.91
N THR A 87 11.73 -4.51 3.20
CA THR A 87 12.92 -3.89 2.60
C THR A 87 12.91 -4.06 1.08
N ARG A 88 12.63 -5.27 0.58
CA ARG A 88 12.57 -5.54 -0.85
C ARG A 88 11.43 -4.79 -1.54
N MET A 89 10.30 -4.58 -0.86
CA MET A 89 9.19 -3.77 -1.38
C MET A 89 9.66 -2.33 -1.67
N LEU A 90 10.40 -1.72 -0.74
CA LEU A 90 10.90 -0.36 -0.90
C LEU A 90 11.92 -0.24 -2.06
N GLU A 91 12.74 -1.26 -2.27
CA GLU A 91 13.64 -1.36 -3.43
C GLU A 91 12.86 -1.43 -4.74
N LEU A 92 11.85 -2.31 -4.83
CA LEU A 92 11.00 -2.45 -6.01
C LEU A 92 10.25 -1.16 -6.36
N MET A 93 9.78 -0.43 -5.34
CA MET A 93 9.21 0.90 -5.52
C MET A 93 10.22 1.86 -6.14
N ARG A 94 11.48 1.86 -5.66
CA ARG A 94 12.56 2.71 -6.20
C ARG A 94 12.93 2.34 -7.63
N GLU A 95 12.92 1.05 -7.94
CA GLU A 95 13.12 0.48 -9.28
C GLU A 95 11.95 0.78 -10.26
N GLY A 96 10.86 1.39 -9.78
CA GLY A 96 9.70 1.73 -10.61
C GLY A 96 8.81 0.54 -10.97
N LYS A 97 8.84 -0.53 -10.17
CA LYS A 97 8.03 -1.74 -10.39
C LYS A 97 6.60 -1.62 -9.83
N VAL A 98 6.39 -0.69 -8.90
CA VAL A 98 5.09 -0.35 -8.31
C VAL A 98 4.50 0.86 -9.04
N ASP A 99 3.20 0.82 -9.37
CA ASP A 99 2.56 1.92 -10.10
C ASP A 99 2.21 3.10 -9.19
N PHE A 100 1.57 2.85 -8.04
CA PHE A 100 1.20 3.92 -7.12
C PHE A 100 0.97 3.41 -5.70
N ILE A 101 0.85 4.35 -4.77
CA ILE A 101 0.60 4.07 -3.34
C ILE A 101 -0.89 4.22 -3.06
N GLU A 102 -1.41 3.31 -2.25
CA GLU A 102 -2.80 3.29 -1.79
C GLU A 102 -2.83 3.26 -0.27
N THR A 103 -3.74 3.98 0.38
CA THR A 103 -3.75 3.95 1.86
C THR A 103 -4.40 2.70 2.43
N ASP A 104 -5.31 2.07 1.67
CA ASP A 104 -6.26 1.07 2.17
C ASP A 104 -6.87 1.50 3.52
N HIS A 105 -7.32 2.76 3.57
CA HIS A 105 -7.84 3.37 4.79
C HIS A 105 -9.14 2.67 5.22
N ALA A 106 -9.03 1.81 6.23
CA ALA A 106 -10.12 1.00 6.77
C ALA A 106 -10.13 1.11 8.31
N PRO A 107 -10.59 2.26 8.86
CA PRO A 107 -10.66 2.46 10.30
C PRO A 107 -11.77 1.63 10.93
N HIS A 108 -11.54 1.20 12.16
CA HIS A 108 -12.51 0.51 12.99
C HIS A 108 -12.53 1.11 14.39
N ALA A 109 -13.66 0.98 15.08
CA ALA A 109 -13.72 1.32 16.48
C ALA A 109 -12.82 0.36 17.29
N LEU A 110 -12.25 0.84 18.40
CA LEU A 110 -11.28 0.07 19.17
C LEU A 110 -11.87 -1.27 19.67
N ASN A 111 -13.13 -1.25 20.10
CA ASN A 111 -13.86 -2.45 20.53
C ASN A 111 -14.00 -3.50 19.42
N GLU A 112 -14.19 -3.09 18.15
CA GLU A 112 -14.28 -3.99 17.00
C GLU A 112 -12.93 -4.64 16.66
N LYS A 113 -11.82 -3.96 16.97
CA LYS A 113 -10.47 -4.51 16.79
C LYS A 113 -10.13 -5.56 17.85
N ILE A 114 -10.59 -5.39 19.09
CA ILE A 114 -10.22 -6.23 20.24
C ILE A 114 -11.28 -7.26 20.65
N SER A 115 -12.43 -7.28 19.99
CA SER A 115 -13.51 -8.25 20.22
C SER A 115 -13.74 -9.08 18.96
N SER A 116 -14.10 -10.36 19.12
CA SER A 116 -14.46 -11.24 18.00
C SER A 116 -15.52 -10.55 17.11
N PRO A 117 -15.32 -10.46 15.78
CA PRO A 117 -14.39 -11.23 14.94
C PRO A 117 -12.98 -10.63 14.74
N PHE A 118 -12.61 -9.59 15.49
CA PHE A 118 -11.37 -8.83 15.39
C PHE A 118 -11.21 -8.19 14.01
N MET A 119 -11.80 -7.02 13.80
CA MET A 119 -11.87 -6.41 12.47
C MET A 119 -10.50 -6.15 11.85
N SER A 120 -10.40 -6.37 10.54
CA SER A 120 -9.19 -6.17 9.74
C SER A 120 -9.21 -4.79 9.08
N GLY A 121 -8.15 -4.02 9.27
CA GLY A 121 -8.04 -2.67 8.70
C GLY A 121 -7.35 -1.71 9.66
N ILE A 122 -6.68 -0.70 9.10
CA ILE A 122 -6.07 0.40 9.86
C ILE A 122 -6.34 1.74 9.15
N PRO A 123 -6.33 2.87 9.88
CA PRO A 123 -6.44 4.17 9.24
C PRO A 123 -5.11 4.57 8.56
N GLY A 124 -5.14 4.97 7.28
CA GLY A 124 -3.99 5.57 6.59
C GLY A 124 -4.16 7.00 6.06
N LEU A 125 -5.37 7.37 5.60
CA LEU A 125 -5.63 8.62 4.86
C LEU A 125 -5.10 9.93 5.49
N PRO A 126 -5.26 10.20 6.80
CA PRO A 126 -4.77 11.44 7.42
C PRO A 126 -3.24 11.61 7.42
N TRP A 127 -2.47 10.55 7.16
CA TRP A 127 -1.00 10.54 7.20
C TRP A 127 -0.37 10.64 5.82
N TRP A 128 -1.11 11.04 4.80
CA TRP A 128 -0.61 11.11 3.42
C TRP A 128 0.70 11.92 3.29
N ASP A 129 0.80 13.07 3.97
CA ASP A 129 2.01 13.90 3.96
C ASP A 129 3.20 13.24 4.65
N LEU A 130 2.94 12.47 5.70
CA LEU A 130 3.97 11.68 6.37
C LEU A 130 4.54 10.62 5.41
N PHE A 131 3.70 9.98 4.61
CA PHE A 131 4.15 8.97 3.64
C PHE A 131 5.02 9.58 2.55
N ALA A 132 4.67 10.78 2.06
CA ALA A 132 5.50 11.50 1.10
C ALA A 132 6.88 11.87 1.71
N GLU A 133 6.93 12.35 2.96
CA GLU A 133 8.21 12.63 3.63
C GLU A 133 9.01 11.36 3.91
N TYR A 134 8.35 10.26 4.29
CA TYR A 134 9.00 8.97 4.48
C TYR A 134 9.72 8.52 3.21
N LEU A 135 9.08 8.63 2.03
CA LEU A 135 9.73 8.32 0.75
C LEU A 135 10.91 9.26 0.48
N ARG A 136 10.75 10.56 0.74
CA ARG A 136 11.83 11.54 0.58
C ARG A 136 13.05 11.19 1.42
N LYS A 137 12.87 10.83 2.70
CA LYS A 137 13.96 10.36 3.57
C LYS A 137 14.59 9.05 3.12
N ASN A 138 13.84 8.22 2.38
CA ASN A 138 14.32 6.95 1.82
C ASN A 138 14.87 7.07 0.39
N GLY A 139 15.20 8.29 -0.05
CA GLY A 139 15.94 8.57 -1.28
C GLY A 139 15.10 8.59 -2.55
N PHE A 140 13.77 8.71 -2.44
CA PHE A 140 12.91 8.92 -3.62
C PHE A 140 12.99 10.39 -4.07
N SER A 141 13.10 10.61 -5.37
CA SER A 141 13.03 11.94 -5.97
C SER A 141 11.61 12.51 -5.93
N GLU A 142 11.46 13.84 -5.97
CA GLU A 142 10.14 14.49 -6.06
C GLU A 142 9.31 14.00 -7.24
N LYS A 143 9.98 13.67 -8.37
CA LYS A 143 9.30 13.08 -9.52
C LYS A 143 8.71 11.71 -9.17
N GLN A 144 9.50 10.82 -8.56
CA GLN A 144 8.99 9.50 -8.15
C GLN A 144 7.88 9.62 -7.13
N ILE A 145 7.98 10.53 -6.16
CA ILE A 145 6.93 10.78 -5.18
C ILE A 145 5.65 11.27 -5.89
N GLY A 146 5.75 12.24 -6.81
CA GLY A 146 4.60 12.72 -7.58
C GLY A 146 3.97 11.64 -8.47
N ASP A 147 4.79 10.79 -9.09
CA ASP A 147 4.32 9.66 -9.89
C ASP A 147 3.58 8.64 -9.03
N LEU A 148 4.17 8.22 -7.90
CA LEU A 148 3.61 7.21 -6.99
C LEU A 148 2.37 7.70 -6.22
N THR A 149 2.25 8.99 -5.95
CA THR A 149 1.17 9.54 -5.11
C THR A 149 0.05 10.19 -5.91
N PHE A 150 0.25 10.47 -7.20
CA PHE A 150 -0.74 11.20 -7.99
C PHE A 150 -0.76 10.82 -9.47
N GLU A 151 0.32 11.05 -10.22
CA GLU A 151 0.26 11.02 -11.69
C GLU A 151 -0.07 9.63 -12.24
N ASN A 152 0.48 8.56 -11.66
CA ASN A 152 0.26 7.21 -12.18
C ASN A 152 -1.18 6.75 -11.95
N ALA A 153 -1.75 6.99 -10.76
CA ALA A 153 -3.14 6.68 -10.48
C ALA A 153 -4.09 7.50 -11.37
N ARG A 154 -3.84 8.81 -11.51
CA ARG A 154 -4.60 9.70 -12.39
C ARG A 154 -4.64 9.20 -13.83
N LYS A 155 -3.48 8.83 -14.38
CA LYS A 155 -3.36 8.26 -15.75
C LYS A 155 -4.03 6.89 -15.84
N ARG A 156 -3.82 6.01 -14.84
CA ARG A 156 -4.36 4.65 -14.82
C ARG A 156 -5.88 4.65 -14.98
N PHE A 157 -6.54 5.46 -14.17
CA PHE A 157 -7.99 5.58 -14.11
C PHE A 157 -8.57 6.61 -15.10
N GLY A 158 -7.73 7.32 -15.85
CA GLY A 158 -8.18 8.31 -16.85
C GLY A 158 -8.94 9.48 -16.22
N ILE A 159 -8.64 9.84 -14.98
CA ILE A 159 -9.37 10.86 -14.25
C ILE A 159 -8.69 12.21 -14.48
N ASN A 160 -9.48 13.23 -14.84
CA ASN A 160 -9.01 14.61 -14.80
C ASN A 160 -9.29 15.19 -13.42
N ILE A 161 -8.24 15.59 -12.70
CA ILE A 161 -8.37 16.16 -11.35
C ILE A 161 -7.95 17.62 -11.43
N GLU A 162 -8.90 18.52 -11.22
CA GLU A 162 -8.61 19.94 -11.11
C GLU A 162 -7.87 20.25 -9.81
N LYS A 163 -6.93 21.18 -9.87
CA LYS A 163 -6.25 21.65 -8.68
C LYS A 163 -7.25 22.40 -7.80
N THR A 164 -7.40 21.95 -6.56
CA THR A 164 -8.28 22.60 -5.59
C THR A 164 -7.47 23.34 -4.53
N ASN A 165 -8.05 24.41 -3.98
CA ASN A 165 -7.50 25.13 -2.83
C ASN A 165 -8.11 24.63 -1.50
N ARG A 166 -8.56 23.36 -1.44
CA ARG A 166 -9.12 22.82 -0.21
C ARG A 166 -8.03 22.81 0.87
N PRO A 167 -8.30 23.39 2.06
CA PRO A 167 -7.32 23.34 3.14
C PRO A 167 -7.11 21.89 3.56
N ARG A 168 -5.86 21.55 3.89
CA ARG A 168 -5.55 20.26 4.51
C ARG A 168 -6.05 20.28 5.95
N ILE A 169 -7.03 19.43 6.25
CA ILE A 169 -7.58 19.28 7.59
C ILE A 169 -6.85 18.13 8.27
N ASN A 170 -6.23 18.41 9.43
CA ASN A 170 -5.63 17.36 10.24
C ASN A 170 -6.73 16.57 10.98
N ARG A 171 -7.01 15.37 10.47
CA ARG A 171 -8.01 14.44 11.04
C ARG A 171 -7.40 13.30 11.86
N LYS A 172 -6.10 13.35 12.16
CA LYS A 172 -5.41 12.26 12.88
C LYS A 172 -6.03 11.98 14.26
N HIS A 173 -6.55 13.03 14.91
CA HIS A 173 -7.21 12.95 16.22
C HIS A 173 -8.59 12.26 16.19
N GLU A 174 -9.16 12.01 15.01
CA GLU A 174 -10.42 11.27 14.87
C GLU A 174 -10.25 9.76 15.15
N TYR A 175 -9.00 9.26 15.21
CA TYR A 175 -8.71 7.83 15.32
C TYR A 175 -8.14 7.47 16.71
N PRO A 176 -8.70 6.46 17.39
CA PRO A 176 -8.24 6.05 18.72
C PRO A 176 -6.87 5.35 18.69
N PHE A 177 -6.48 4.84 17.52
CA PHE A 177 -5.19 4.20 17.28
C PHE A 177 -4.47 4.94 16.16
N ASN A 178 -3.26 5.42 16.45
CA ASN A 178 -2.35 6.01 15.49
C ASN A 178 -1.23 5.00 15.17
N PRO A 179 -1.30 4.26 14.06
CA PRO A 179 -0.27 3.29 13.69
C PRO A 179 1.07 3.94 13.30
N TYR A 180 1.10 5.24 13.02
CA TYR A 180 2.29 5.93 12.50
C TYR A 180 2.99 6.83 13.52
N LYS A 181 2.57 6.80 14.80
CA LYS A 181 3.08 7.69 15.85
C LYS A 181 4.61 7.70 15.95
N GLU A 182 5.24 6.53 15.89
CA GLU A 182 6.71 6.43 15.96
C GLU A 182 7.39 7.07 14.75
N ILE A 183 6.81 6.91 13.56
CA ILE A 183 7.33 7.49 12.32
C ILE A 183 7.15 9.01 12.32
N GLU A 184 6.04 9.53 12.86
CA GLU A 184 5.85 10.97 13.04
C GLU A 184 6.95 11.57 13.90
N ILE A 185 7.25 10.94 15.05
CA ILE A 185 8.33 11.38 15.94
C ILE A 185 9.69 11.34 15.23
N GLN A 186 9.99 10.25 14.52
CA GLN A 186 11.24 10.10 13.78
C GLN A 186 11.43 11.15 12.68
N LEU A 187 10.33 11.57 12.03
CA LEU A 187 10.34 12.52 10.92
C LEU A 187 10.07 13.97 11.34
N GLY A 188 9.77 14.23 12.61
CA GLY A 188 9.52 15.57 13.16
C GLY A 188 8.16 16.15 12.79
N PHE A 189 7.12 15.31 12.70
CA PHE A 189 5.72 15.70 12.49
C PHE A 189 4.93 15.93 13.77
#